data_AF-A0A1D2ACZ3-F1
#
_entry.id   AF-A0A1D2ACZ3-F1
#
_cell.length_a   1.000
_cell.length_b   1.000
_cell.length_c   1.000
_cell.angle_alpha   90.00
_cell.angle_beta   90.00
_cell.angle_gamma   90.00
#
_symmetry.space_group_name_H-M   'P 1'
#
loop_
_entity.id
_entity.type
_entity.pdbx_description
1 polymer ?
#
loop_
_entity_poly.entity_id
_entity_poly.type
_entity_poly.pdbx_seq_one_letter_code
_entity_poly.pdbx_strand_id
1 'polypeptide(L)'
;MSTAEEANDARRAAIADVQRLLQHPDDLKKLPALRQEYLMRQQGNKAALSSAVAAQIEATRGGVEMLNTALAAIQALRSDFATIEALCTESASLIQSHDKIQLLSAVHGNLHSTLKDVENIVALPREAAAAQQLLDGEAPLLQVYQRLLVLEGTSIKAQAALESGTQVNLKEAKNLNSYFQRVRAALVKFEERLWSVVRAFLPLSRGNPGQLIDALQVIELQDAVDSALVAAGQVGHPLRKAWRRRCIGQLGMSVQERFAPLLARCSRLVMAGENTDAQVSAILADADAFLAQLPDVYEYVQVCFPPSYSVFEVVSAEYCTHLASMLDFIGLCAEQLANEDILRVVGWVGGAGDALCALGLP
;
A
#
# COMPACT_ATOMS: atom_id res chain seq x y z
N MET A 1 32.82 19.94 -35.14
CA MET A 1 34.24 19.88 -35.55
C MET A 1 34.26 19.51 -37.02
N SER A 2 35.10 20.15 -37.82
CA SER A 2 35.14 19.86 -39.26
C SER A 2 35.67 18.44 -39.48
N THR A 3 35.18 17.72 -40.50
CA THR A 3 35.74 16.39 -40.88
C THR A 3 37.25 16.45 -41.12
N ALA A 4 37.77 17.64 -41.47
CA ALA A 4 39.19 17.92 -41.59
C ALA A 4 39.95 17.94 -40.25
N GLU A 5 39.33 18.39 -39.16
CA GLU A 5 39.94 18.39 -37.82
C GLU A 5 40.03 16.96 -37.27
N GLU A 6 38.95 16.19 -37.40
CA GLU A 6 38.90 14.78 -36.98
C GLU A 6 39.91 13.92 -37.76
N ALA A 7 40.05 14.17 -39.07
CA ALA A 7 41.07 13.50 -39.89
C ALA A 7 42.50 13.85 -39.44
N ASN A 8 42.74 15.09 -39.03
CA ASN A 8 44.05 15.53 -38.55
C ASN A 8 44.37 14.95 -37.16
N ASP A 9 43.39 14.85 -36.26
CA ASP A 9 43.58 14.25 -34.94
C ASP A 9 43.76 12.73 -35.02
N ALA A 10 42.99 12.05 -35.88
CA ALA A 10 43.21 10.62 -36.18
C ALA A 10 44.60 10.38 -36.76
N ARG A 11 45.09 11.27 -37.63
CA ARG A 11 46.45 11.20 -38.17
C ARG A 11 47.50 11.41 -37.08
N ARG A 12 47.31 12.37 -36.16
CA ARG A 12 48.23 12.60 -35.02
C ARG A 12 48.28 11.38 -34.09
N ALA A 13 47.13 10.79 -33.78
CA ALA A 13 47.04 9.58 -32.97
C ALA A 13 47.74 8.39 -33.65
N ALA A 14 47.52 8.20 -34.96
CA ALA A 14 48.21 7.17 -35.73
C ALA A 14 49.73 7.36 -35.75
N ILE A 15 50.22 8.60 -35.84
CA ILE A 15 51.66 8.89 -35.75
C ILE A 15 52.20 8.54 -34.36
N ALA A 16 51.49 8.92 -33.29
CA ALA A 16 51.89 8.59 -31.92
C ALA A 16 51.93 7.06 -31.68
N ASP A 17 50.97 6.32 -32.22
CA ASP A 17 50.95 4.86 -32.15
C ASP A 17 52.13 4.21 -32.89
N VAL A 18 52.45 4.69 -34.09
CA VAL A 18 53.63 4.20 -34.84
C VAL A 18 54.93 4.52 -34.10
N GLN A 19 55.04 5.71 -33.52
CA GLN A 19 56.19 6.10 -32.68
C GLN A 19 56.33 5.20 -31.45
N ARG A 20 55.21 4.82 -30.82
CA ARG A 20 55.20 3.91 -29.68
C ARG A 20 55.67 2.50 -30.03
N LEU A 21 55.38 2.03 -31.25
CA LEU A 21 55.69 0.67 -31.71
C LEU A 21 57.13 0.50 -32.23
N LEU A 22 57.81 1.59 -32.61
CA LEU A 22 59.16 1.58 -33.20
C LEU A 22 60.13 2.44 -32.38
N GLN A 23 60.47 2.00 -31.17
CA GLN A 23 61.33 2.76 -30.24
C GLN A 23 62.83 2.48 -30.41
N HIS A 24 63.19 1.27 -30.88
CA HIS A 24 64.58 0.86 -31.08
C HIS A 24 64.86 0.43 -32.53
N PRO A 25 66.10 0.59 -33.03
CA PRO A 25 66.44 0.29 -34.43
C PRO A 25 66.21 -1.19 -34.82
N ASP A 26 66.25 -2.13 -33.87
CA ASP A 26 65.93 -3.54 -34.11
C ASP A 26 64.44 -3.80 -34.40
N ASP A 27 63.54 -2.89 -33.99
CA ASP A 27 62.10 -3.00 -34.24
C ASP A 27 61.74 -2.77 -35.73
N LEU A 28 62.66 -2.20 -36.52
CA LEU A 28 62.50 -2.07 -37.98
C LEU A 28 62.34 -3.44 -38.67
N LYS A 29 62.84 -4.52 -38.06
CA LYS A 29 62.65 -5.90 -38.57
C LYS A 29 61.17 -6.34 -38.50
N LYS A 30 60.36 -5.75 -37.62
CA LYS A 30 58.92 -6.04 -37.45
C LYS A 30 58.03 -5.26 -38.44
N LEU A 31 58.60 -4.27 -39.14
CA LEU A 31 57.87 -3.38 -40.04
C LEU A 31 57.11 -4.08 -41.18
N PRO A 32 57.64 -5.15 -41.82
CA PRO A 32 56.89 -5.90 -42.83
C PRO A 32 55.64 -6.57 -42.27
N ALA A 33 55.75 -7.19 -41.08
CA ALA A 33 54.64 -7.86 -40.41
C ALA A 33 53.57 -6.85 -39.94
N LEU A 34 53.99 -5.73 -39.32
CA LEU A 34 53.08 -4.66 -38.93
C LEU A 34 52.37 -4.06 -40.14
N ARG A 35 53.09 -3.79 -41.23
CA ARG A 35 52.48 -3.27 -42.47
C ARG A 35 51.41 -4.22 -43.01
N GLN A 36 51.67 -5.53 -43.00
CA GLN A 36 50.70 -6.53 -43.41
C GLN A 36 49.47 -6.56 -42.47
N GLU A 37 49.68 -6.50 -41.15
CA GLU A 37 48.61 -6.45 -40.16
C GLU A 37 47.73 -5.20 -40.34
N TYR A 38 48.32 -4.01 -40.50
CA TYR A 38 47.59 -2.77 -40.74
C TYR A 38 46.87 -2.76 -42.09
N LEU A 39 47.44 -3.38 -43.14
CA LEU A 39 46.74 -3.54 -44.42
C LEU A 39 45.52 -4.47 -44.28
N MET A 40 45.66 -5.58 -43.56
CA MET A 40 44.53 -6.48 -43.29
C MET A 40 43.45 -5.80 -42.45
N ARG A 41 43.83 -5.04 -41.42
CA ARG A 41 42.90 -4.22 -40.62
C ARG A 41 42.22 -3.15 -41.47
N GLN A 42 42.95 -2.46 -42.33
CA GLN A 42 42.37 -1.45 -43.22
C GLN A 42 41.37 -2.07 -44.19
N GLN A 43 41.69 -3.21 -44.80
CA GLN A 43 40.79 -3.93 -45.69
C GLN A 43 39.54 -4.44 -44.95
N GLY A 44 39.71 -5.01 -43.75
CA GLY A 44 38.61 -5.43 -42.88
C GLY A 44 37.69 -4.27 -42.49
N ASN A 45 38.28 -3.16 -42.03
CA ASN A 45 37.52 -1.95 -41.69
C ASN A 45 36.78 -1.38 -42.89
N LYS A 46 37.41 -1.34 -44.07
CA LYS A 46 36.76 -0.85 -45.31
C LYS A 46 35.58 -1.74 -45.72
N ALA A 47 35.73 -3.06 -45.63
CA ALA A 47 34.65 -4.00 -45.92
C ALA A 47 33.50 -3.87 -44.91
N ALA A 48 33.81 -3.79 -43.62
CA ALA A 48 32.82 -3.59 -42.56
C ALA A 48 32.06 -2.28 -42.73
N LEU A 49 32.75 -1.17 -43.03
CA LEU A 49 32.14 0.14 -43.21
C LEU A 49 31.29 0.19 -44.48
N SER A 50 31.73 -0.45 -45.57
CA SER A 50 30.93 -0.61 -46.79
C SER A 50 29.65 -1.42 -46.53
N SER A 51 29.75 -2.52 -45.78
CA SER A 51 28.59 -3.34 -45.40
C SER A 51 27.64 -2.58 -44.47
N ALA A 52 28.16 -1.84 -43.48
CA ALA A 52 27.36 -1.02 -42.58
C ALA A 52 26.63 0.11 -43.30
N VAL A 53 27.30 0.80 -44.24
CA VAL A 53 26.67 1.84 -45.07
C VAL A 53 25.58 1.24 -45.95
N ALA A 54 25.83 0.09 -46.58
CA ALA A 54 24.80 -0.60 -47.38
C ALA A 54 23.58 -1.00 -46.53
N ALA A 55 23.80 -1.57 -45.34
CA ALA A 55 22.74 -1.92 -44.41
C ALA A 55 21.95 -0.68 -43.94
N GLN A 56 22.64 0.43 -43.65
CA GLN A 56 21.98 1.68 -43.23
C GLN A 56 21.17 2.30 -44.36
N ILE A 57 21.64 2.25 -45.60
CA ILE A 57 20.90 2.72 -46.78
C ILE A 57 19.63 1.89 -46.97
N GLU A 58 19.73 0.56 -46.87
CA GLU A 58 18.57 -0.33 -47.02
C GLU A 58 17.55 -0.12 -45.90
N ALA A 59 18.01 0.00 -44.65
CA ALA A 59 17.15 0.33 -43.52
C ALA A 59 16.45 1.69 -43.68
N THR A 60 17.18 2.70 -44.18
CA THR A 60 16.63 4.04 -44.43
C THR A 60 15.60 3.99 -45.55
N ARG A 61 15.88 3.24 -46.63
CA ARG A 61 14.95 3.05 -47.74
C ARG A 61 13.66 2.37 -47.28
N GLY A 62 13.78 1.26 -46.54
CA GLY A 62 12.63 0.58 -45.94
C GLY A 62 11.83 1.49 -45.01
N GLY A 63 12.52 2.30 -44.20
CA GLY A 63 11.90 3.31 -43.35
C GLY A 63 11.10 4.35 -44.16
N VAL A 64 11.64 4.85 -45.28
CA VAL A 64 10.93 5.78 -46.16
C VAL A 64 9.71 5.14 -46.83
N GLU A 65 9.81 3.88 -47.26
CA GLU A 65 8.68 3.15 -47.84
C GLU A 65 7.55 2.92 -46.80
N MET A 66 7.91 2.59 -45.54
CA MET A 66 6.95 2.50 -44.43
C MET A 66 6.30 3.85 -44.11
N LEU A 67 7.07 4.95 -44.16
CA LEU A 67 6.53 6.29 -43.95
C LEU A 67 5.56 6.70 -45.07
N ASN A 68 5.88 6.38 -46.32
CA ASN A 68 5.00 6.67 -47.45
C ASN A 68 3.68 5.89 -47.38
N THR A 69 3.74 4.61 -47.00
CA THR A 69 2.53 3.80 -46.78
C THR A 69 1.71 4.30 -45.60
N ALA A 70 2.34 4.69 -44.50
CA ALA A 70 1.65 5.32 -43.36
C ALA A 70 0.99 6.64 -43.77
N LEU A 71 1.67 7.48 -44.55
CA LEU A 71 1.10 8.74 -45.07
C LEU A 71 -0.12 8.49 -45.95
N ALA A 72 -0.06 7.51 -46.85
CA ALA A 72 -1.19 7.13 -47.69
C ALA A 72 -2.38 6.62 -46.86
N ALA A 73 -2.12 5.80 -45.83
CA ALA A 73 -3.16 5.34 -44.92
C ALA A 73 -3.80 6.50 -44.13
N ILE A 74 -3.00 7.46 -43.66
CA ILE A 74 -3.50 8.67 -42.97
C ILE A 74 -4.36 9.52 -43.91
N GLN A 75 -3.97 9.68 -45.18
CA GLN A 75 -4.76 10.41 -46.16
C GLN A 75 -6.10 9.73 -46.46
N ALA A 76 -6.10 8.40 -46.59
CA ALA A 76 -7.33 7.61 -46.72
C ALA A 76 -8.24 7.80 -45.50
N LEU A 77 -7.69 7.66 -44.28
CA LEU A 77 -8.41 7.89 -43.02
C LEU A 77 -9.03 9.29 -42.96
N ARG A 78 -8.30 10.33 -43.40
CA ARG A 78 -8.85 11.70 -43.44
C ARG A 78 -10.01 11.83 -44.43
N SER A 79 -9.92 11.16 -45.59
CA SER A 79 -11.03 11.11 -46.55
C SER A 79 -12.24 10.38 -45.98
N ASP A 80 -12.01 9.25 -45.30
CA ASP A 80 -13.07 8.47 -44.66
C ASP A 80 -13.76 9.29 -43.56
N PHE A 81 -12.98 9.99 -42.71
CA PHE A 81 -13.53 10.89 -41.69
C PHE A 81 -14.34 12.05 -42.30
N ALA A 82 -13.87 12.66 -43.39
CA ALA A 82 -14.64 13.69 -44.08
C ALA A 82 -15.97 13.14 -44.64
N THR A 83 -15.95 11.91 -45.13
CA THR A 83 -17.16 11.23 -45.62
C THR A 83 -18.12 10.91 -44.47
N ILE A 84 -17.60 10.42 -43.34
CA ILE A 84 -18.38 10.18 -42.11
C ILE A 84 -19.00 11.48 -41.60
N GLU A 85 -18.24 12.57 -41.57
CA GLU A 85 -18.73 13.88 -41.12
C GLU A 85 -19.83 14.41 -42.04
N ALA A 86 -19.68 14.25 -43.37
CA ALA A 86 -20.72 14.57 -44.34
C ALA A 86 -21.99 13.73 -44.13
N LEU A 87 -21.87 12.41 -43.95
CA LEU A 87 -22.99 11.51 -43.68
C LEU A 87 -23.66 11.81 -42.33
N CYS A 88 -22.88 12.14 -41.29
CA CYS A 88 -23.40 12.52 -39.98
C CYS A 88 -24.17 13.84 -40.04
N THR A 89 -23.67 14.85 -40.75
CA THR A 89 -24.37 16.13 -40.94
C THR A 89 -25.64 15.98 -41.78
N GLU A 90 -25.61 15.16 -42.84
CA GLU A 90 -26.78 14.83 -43.64
C GLU A 90 -27.83 14.07 -42.79
N SER A 91 -27.41 13.06 -42.02
CA SER A 91 -28.29 12.32 -41.11
C SER A 91 -28.88 13.19 -39.98
N ALA A 92 -28.11 14.16 -39.48
CA ALA A 92 -28.59 15.15 -38.50
C ALA A 92 -29.67 16.07 -39.10
N SER A 93 -29.59 16.36 -40.40
CA SER A 93 -30.61 17.14 -41.12
C SER A 93 -31.86 16.32 -41.47
N LEU A 94 -31.72 14.99 -41.61
CA LEU A 94 -32.80 14.04 -41.91
C LEU A 94 -33.67 13.71 -40.68
N ILE A 95 -33.08 13.70 -39.48
CA ILE A 95 -33.83 13.47 -38.24
C ILE A 95 -34.47 14.78 -37.79
N GLN A 96 -35.71 15.03 -38.20
CA GLN A 96 -36.50 16.12 -37.64
C GLN A 96 -36.54 16.01 -36.11
N SER A 97 -36.11 17.06 -35.41
CA SER A 97 -36.07 17.14 -33.94
C SER A 97 -34.97 16.33 -33.23
N HIS A 98 -33.80 16.13 -33.83
CA HIS A 98 -32.64 15.50 -33.18
C HIS A 98 -32.35 16.07 -31.77
N ASP A 99 -32.40 17.39 -31.60
CA ASP A 99 -32.21 18.07 -30.30
C ASP A 99 -33.24 17.63 -29.25
N LYS A 100 -34.49 17.39 -29.68
CA LYS A 100 -35.55 16.92 -28.78
C LYS A 100 -35.34 15.45 -28.39
N ILE A 101 -34.82 14.63 -29.29
CA ILE A 101 -34.49 13.23 -29.01
C ILE A 101 -33.28 13.15 -28.07
N GLN A 102 -32.25 13.97 -28.27
CA GLN A 102 -31.13 14.06 -27.34
C GLN A 102 -31.58 14.53 -25.95
N LEU A 103 -32.40 15.58 -25.88
CA LEU A 103 -32.96 16.07 -24.63
C LEU A 103 -33.80 14.98 -23.95
N LEU A 104 -34.67 14.29 -24.70
CA LEU A 104 -35.48 13.20 -24.17
C LEU A 104 -34.62 12.03 -23.68
N SER A 105 -33.55 11.69 -24.39
CA SER A 105 -32.61 10.64 -24.00
C SER A 105 -31.83 11.02 -22.74
N ALA A 106 -31.39 12.27 -22.61
CA ALA A 106 -30.74 12.77 -21.42
C ALA A 106 -31.71 12.77 -20.22
N VAL A 107 -32.95 13.22 -20.42
CA VAL A 107 -34.00 13.17 -19.40
C VAL A 107 -34.29 11.73 -19.00
N HIS A 108 -34.48 10.81 -19.94
CA HIS A 108 -34.74 9.40 -19.66
C HIS A 108 -33.56 8.74 -18.95
N GLY A 109 -32.32 9.02 -19.35
CA GLY A 109 -31.11 8.52 -18.68
C GLY A 109 -31.00 9.02 -17.24
N ASN A 110 -31.23 10.31 -17.03
CA ASN A 110 -31.24 10.91 -15.69
C ASN A 110 -32.33 10.30 -14.82
N LEU A 111 -33.56 10.19 -15.35
CA LEU A 111 -34.72 9.66 -14.62
C LEU A 111 -34.54 8.17 -14.29
N HIS A 112 -33.95 7.40 -15.19
CA HIS A 112 -33.57 6.01 -14.95
C HIS A 112 -32.52 5.89 -13.85
N SER A 113 -31.48 6.75 -13.86
CA SER A 113 -30.49 6.79 -12.78
C SER A 113 -31.12 7.16 -11.44
N THR A 114 -31.99 8.17 -11.41
CA THR A 114 -32.70 8.58 -10.19
C THR A 114 -33.62 7.48 -9.67
N LEU A 115 -34.36 6.79 -10.55
CA LEU A 115 -35.18 5.64 -10.14
C LEU A 115 -34.33 4.54 -9.50
N LYS A 116 -33.20 4.20 -10.10
CA LYS A 116 -32.26 3.22 -9.56
C LYS A 116 -31.70 3.65 -8.19
N ASP A 117 -31.37 4.93 -8.03
CA ASP A 117 -30.90 5.46 -6.75
C ASP A 117 -31.98 5.38 -5.67
N VAL A 118 -33.24 5.69 -6.00
CA VAL A 118 -34.39 5.55 -5.09
C VAL A 118 -34.61 4.08 -4.71
N GLU A 119 -34.57 3.16 -5.67
CA GLU A 119 -34.68 1.72 -5.41
C GLU A 119 -33.59 1.24 -4.43
N ASN A 120 -32.34 1.67 -4.63
CA ASN A 120 -31.23 1.35 -3.74
C ASN A 120 -31.47 1.92 -2.33
N ILE A 121 -31.95 3.16 -2.21
CA ILE A 121 -32.24 3.81 -0.93
C ILE A 121 -33.35 3.07 -0.17
N VAL A 122 -34.40 2.64 -0.87
CA VAL A 122 -35.51 1.86 -0.28
C VAL A 122 -35.03 0.48 0.15
N ALA A 123 -34.06 -0.11 -0.55
CA ALA A 123 -33.48 -1.40 -0.19
C ALA A 123 -32.52 -1.33 1.02
N LEU A 124 -31.94 -0.16 1.34
CA LEU A 124 -30.94 0.03 2.40
C LEU A 124 -31.30 -0.65 3.73
N PRO A 125 -32.50 -0.48 4.32
CA PRO A 125 -32.80 -1.07 5.63
C PRO A 125 -32.81 -2.60 5.61
N ARG A 126 -33.28 -3.18 4.51
CA ARG A 126 -33.34 -4.64 4.33
C ARG A 126 -31.95 -5.21 4.14
N GLU A 127 -31.12 -4.54 3.34
CA GLU A 127 -29.75 -4.99 3.11
C GLU A 127 -28.85 -4.78 4.32
N ALA A 128 -29.04 -3.69 5.06
CA ALA A 128 -28.38 -3.48 6.36
C ALA A 128 -28.76 -4.56 7.37
N ALA A 129 -30.04 -4.94 7.45
CA ALA A 129 -30.48 -6.05 8.29
C ALA A 129 -29.87 -7.38 7.87
N ALA A 130 -29.79 -7.66 6.56
CA ALA A 130 -29.14 -8.86 6.06
C ALA A 130 -27.62 -8.87 6.33
N ALA A 131 -26.94 -7.71 6.26
CA ALA A 131 -25.54 -7.59 6.66
C ALA A 131 -25.35 -7.83 8.17
N GLN A 132 -26.30 -7.37 9.01
CA GLN A 132 -26.29 -7.68 10.45
C GLN A 132 -26.51 -9.17 10.74
N GLN A 133 -27.41 -9.83 10.02
CA GLN A 133 -27.59 -11.28 10.17
C GLN A 133 -26.35 -12.08 9.77
N LEU A 134 -25.62 -11.61 8.74
CA LEU A 134 -24.33 -12.21 8.36
C LEU A 134 -23.26 -11.98 9.44
N LEU A 135 -23.27 -10.82 10.10
CA LEU A 135 -22.39 -10.53 11.24
C LEU A 135 -22.65 -11.44 12.45
N ASP A 136 -23.91 -11.75 12.73
CA ASP A 136 -24.30 -12.61 13.84
C ASP A 136 -23.99 -14.10 13.54
N GLY A 137 -23.79 -14.45 12.28
CA GLY A 137 -23.35 -15.78 11.84
C GLY A 137 -21.83 -15.94 11.79
N GLU A 138 -21.38 -17.06 11.22
CA GLU A 138 -19.94 -17.35 11.00
C GLU A 138 -19.42 -16.85 9.65
N ALA A 139 -20.07 -15.85 9.05
CA ALA A 139 -19.66 -15.37 7.74
C ALA A 139 -18.26 -14.70 7.80
N PRO A 140 -17.42 -14.86 6.76
CA PRO A 140 -16.12 -14.19 6.69
C PRO A 140 -16.29 -12.66 6.79
N LEU A 141 -15.47 -12.03 7.62
CA LEU A 141 -15.53 -10.58 7.87
C LEU A 141 -15.40 -9.77 6.58
N LEU A 142 -14.57 -10.23 5.64
CA LEU A 142 -14.36 -9.59 4.35
C LEU A 142 -15.65 -9.49 3.52
N GLN A 143 -16.43 -10.56 3.47
CA GLN A 143 -17.67 -10.59 2.69
C GLN A 143 -18.71 -9.61 3.25
N VAL A 144 -18.84 -9.59 4.58
CA VAL A 144 -19.71 -8.65 5.28
C VAL A 144 -19.26 -7.22 5.00
N TYR A 145 -17.94 -6.97 5.05
CA TYR A 145 -17.38 -5.65 4.83
C TYR A 145 -17.65 -5.11 3.44
N GLN A 146 -17.42 -5.90 2.39
CA GLN A 146 -17.68 -5.49 1.01
C GLN A 146 -19.15 -5.06 0.81
N ARG A 147 -20.08 -5.79 1.42
CA ARG A 147 -21.50 -5.45 1.37
C ARG A 147 -21.79 -4.16 2.15
N LEU A 148 -21.23 -4.01 3.34
CA LEU A 148 -21.39 -2.80 4.15
C LEU A 148 -20.76 -1.57 3.49
N LEU A 149 -19.64 -1.72 2.77
CA LEU A 149 -18.98 -0.63 2.05
C LEU A 149 -19.88 -0.08 0.93
N VAL A 150 -20.56 -0.96 0.18
CA VAL A 150 -21.55 -0.54 -0.83
C VAL A 150 -22.73 0.17 -0.18
N LEU A 151 -23.22 -0.34 0.95
CA LEU A 151 -24.33 0.28 1.71
C LEU A 151 -23.94 1.63 2.29
N GLU A 152 -22.72 1.78 2.78
CA GLU A 152 -22.19 3.05 3.30
C GLU A 152 -22.04 4.07 2.18
N GLY A 153 -21.46 3.67 1.04
CA GLY A 153 -21.31 4.53 -0.13
C GLY A 153 -22.66 4.99 -0.70
N THR A 154 -23.64 4.10 -0.79
CA THR A 154 -25.01 4.46 -1.22
C THR A 154 -25.71 5.36 -0.19
N SER A 155 -25.56 5.07 1.11
CA SER A 155 -26.08 5.92 2.18
C SER A 155 -25.50 7.34 2.14
N ILE A 156 -24.19 7.49 1.91
CA ILE A 156 -23.52 8.81 1.85
C ILE A 156 -23.97 9.60 0.63
N LYS A 157 -24.05 8.96 -0.54
CA LYS A 157 -24.55 9.60 -1.77
C LYS A 157 -26.00 10.06 -1.60
N ALA A 158 -26.85 9.22 -0.99
CA ALA A 158 -28.23 9.55 -0.70
C ALA A 158 -28.37 10.71 0.30
N GLN A 159 -27.51 10.76 1.33
CA GLN A 159 -27.48 11.89 2.28
C GLN A 159 -27.06 13.19 1.60
N ALA A 160 -26.00 13.17 0.79
CA ALA A 160 -25.56 14.35 0.05
C ALA A 160 -26.64 14.85 -0.94
N ALA A 161 -27.32 13.93 -1.63
CA ALA A 161 -28.45 14.28 -2.50
C ALA A 161 -29.60 14.92 -1.71
N LEU A 162 -29.93 14.37 -0.53
CA LEU A 162 -30.96 14.91 0.36
C LEU A 162 -30.63 16.32 0.87
N GLU A 163 -29.37 16.56 1.25
CA GLU A 163 -28.90 17.87 1.73
C GLU A 163 -28.87 18.91 0.62
N SER A 164 -28.60 18.49 -0.63
CA SER A 164 -28.65 19.38 -1.80
C SER A 164 -30.07 19.71 -2.27
N GLY A 165 -31.04 18.83 -1.99
CA GLY A 165 -32.45 19.01 -2.30
C GLY A 165 -33.15 19.94 -1.30
N THR A 166 -33.27 21.22 -1.62
CA THR A 166 -33.77 22.28 -0.72
C THR A 166 -35.26 22.21 -0.31
N GLN A 167 -36.00 21.13 -0.58
CA GLN A 167 -37.41 20.99 -0.15
C GLN A 167 -37.80 19.55 0.23
N VAL A 168 -37.14 18.98 1.24
CA VAL A 168 -37.57 17.67 1.79
C VAL A 168 -38.58 17.89 2.91
N ASN A 169 -39.73 17.24 2.82
CA ASN A 169 -40.76 17.24 3.86
C ASN A 169 -40.22 16.62 5.17
N LEU A 170 -40.41 17.27 6.31
CA LEU A 170 -39.85 16.87 7.61
C LEU A 170 -40.19 15.42 8.04
N LYS A 171 -41.33 14.88 7.60
CA LYS A 171 -41.73 13.48 7.89
C LYS A 171 -40.96 12.47 7.03
N GLU A 172 -40.75 12.77 5.75
CA GLU A 172 -39.97 11.93 4.83
C GLU A 172 -38.49 11.93 5.23
N ALA A 173 -37.95 13.10 5.62
CA ALA A 173 -36.61 13.24 6.17
C ALA A 173 -36.38 12.36 7.43
N LYS A 174 -37.38 12.26 8.33
CA LYS A 174 -37.30 11.39 9.52
C LYS A 174 -37.26 9.90 9.15
N ASN A 175 -38.04 9.47 8.17
CA ASN A 175 -38.04 8.08 7.72
C ASN A 175 -36.72 7.71 7.04
N LEU A 176 -36.20 8.57 6.14
CA LEU A 176 -34.89 8.39 5.51
C LEU A 176 -33.75 8.35 6.52
N ASN A 177 -33.78 9.23 7.53
CA ASN A 177 -32.76 9.23 8.57
C ASN A 177 -32.73 7.90 9.36
N SER A 178 -33.89 7.28 9.59
CA SER A 178 -33.95 5.95 10.22
C SER A 178 -33.29 4.85 9.38
N TYR A 179 -33.33 4.97 8.04
CA TYR A 179 -32.67 4.03 7.13
C TYR A 179 -31.16 4.14 7.24
N PHE A 180 -30.65 5.37 7.20
CA PHE A 180 -29.22 5.63 7.37
C PHE A 180 -28.71 5.25 8.76
N GLN A 181 -29.51 5.46 9.81
CA GLN A 181 -29.18 5.03 11.16
C GLN A 181 -29.02 3.51 11.26
N ARG A 182 -29.82 2.71 10.54
CA ARG A 182 -29.65 1.25 10.49
C ARG A 182 -28.34 0.83 9.83
N VAL A 183 -27.95 1.49 8.74
CA VAL A 183 -26.65 1.27 8.08
C VAL A 183 -25.51 1.62 9.04
N ARG A 184 -25.57 2.78 9.70
CA ARG A 184 -24.57 3.19 10.70
C ARG A 184 -24.48 2.21 11.87
N ALA A 185 -25.63 1.72 12.38
CA ALA A 185 -25.64 0.73 13.45
C ALA A 185 -25.01 -0.61 13.02
N ALA A 186 -25.24 -1.04 11.78
CA ALA A 186 -24.57 -2.23 11.23
C ALA A 186 -23.05 -2.05 11.12
N LEU A 187 -22.59 -0.87 10.68
CA LEU A 187 -21.17 -0.52 10.62
C LEU A 187 -20.51 -0.47 12.00
N VAL A 188 -21.17 0.10 13.01
CA VAL A 188 -20.65 0.14 14.38
C VAL A 188 -20.46 -1.28 14.93
N LYS A 189 -21.46 -2.14 14.79
CA LYS A 189 -21.35 -3.56 15.19
C LYS A 189 -20.24 -4.29 14.45
N PHE A 190 -20.09 -4.04 13.14
CA PHE A 190 -19.00 -4.58 12.34
C PHE A 190 -17.65 -4.13 12.88
N GLU A 191 -17.48 -2.84 13.15
CA GLU A 191 -16.24 -2.29 13.70
C GLU A 191 -15.92 -2.90 15.08
N GLU A 192 -16.90 -3.01 15.98
CA GLU A 192 -16.73 -3.65 17.28
C GLU A 192 -16.18 -5.08 17.14
N ARG A 193 -16.74 -5.86 16.19
CA ARG A 193 -16.27 -7.22 15.90
C ARG A 193 -14.87 -7.22 15.29
N LEU A 194 -14.61 -6.38 14.29
CA LEU A 194 -13.30 -6.24 13.64
C LEU A 194 -12.22 -5.93 14.68
N TRP A 195 -12.42 -4.91 15.51
CA TRP A 195 -11.42 -4.51 16.51
C TRP A 195 -11.29 -5.53 17.64
N SER A 196 -12.35 -6.28 17.97
CA SER A 196 -12.24 -7.42 18.88
C SER A 196 -11.33 -8.52 18.33
N VAL A 197 -11.40 -8.81 17.03
CA VAL A 197 -10.52 -9.79 16.37
C VAL A 197 -9.07 -9.28 16.34
N VAL A 198 -8.86 -8.02 15.97
CA VAL A 198 -7.52 -7.40 15.95
C VAL A 198 -6.89 -7.37 17.35
N ARG A 199 -7.65 -7.05 18.40
CA ARG A 199 -7.14 -7.08 19.79
C ARG A 199 -6.78 -8.49 20.25
N ALA A 200 -7.43 -9.52 19.72
CA ALA A 200 -7.16 -10.92 19.99
C ALA A 200 -6.06 -11.54 19.09
N PHE A 201 -5.16 -10.72 18.53
CA PHE A 201 -4.14 -11.18 17.57
C PHE A 201 -3.23 -12.29 18.10
N LEU A 202 -2.84 -12.27 19.38
CA LEU A 202 -1.97 -13.29 20.00
C LEU A 202 -2.62 -14.69 20.10
N PRO A 203 -3.82 -14.84 20.69
CA PRO A 203 -4.48 -16.16 20.72
C PRO A 203 -4.95 -16.60 19.33
N LEU A 204 -5.36 -15.67 18.46
CA LEU A 204 -5.83 -16.00 17.12
C LEU A 204 -4.72 -16.44 16.18
N SER A 205 -3.52 -15.85 16.25
CA SER A 205 -2.41 -16.26 15.39
C SER A 205 -2.03 -17.73 15.58
N ARG A 206 -2.15 -18.27 16.80
CA ARG A 206 -1.90 -19.69 17.09
C ARG A 206 -3.10 -20.60 16.80
N GLY A 207 -4.32 -20.15 17.10
CA GLY A 207 -5.51 -21.01 17.04
C GLY A 207 -6.24 -20.97 15.70
N ASN A 208 -6.46 -19.77 15.15
CA ASN A 208 -7.18 -19.56 13.90
C ASN A 208 -6.63 -18.31 13.17
N PRO A 209 -5.47 -18.43 12.51
CA PRO A 209 -4.84 -17.31 11.82
C PRO A 209 -5.71 -16.79 10.66
N GLY A 210 -6.60 -17.62 10.10
CA GLY A 210 -7.53 -17.22 9.05
C GLY A 210 -8.44 -16.06 9.45
N GLN A 211 -8.97 -16.06 10.67
CA GLN A 211 -9.83 -14.95 11.14
C GLN A 211 -9.05 -13.64 11.30
N LEU A 212 -7.79 -13.72 11.71
CA LEU A 212 -6.91 -12.55 11.82
C LEU A 212 -6.55 -12.03 10.42
N ILE A 213 -6.21 -12.91 9.48
CA ILE A 213 -5.91 -12.54 8.10
C ILE A 213 -7.13 -11.91 7.43
N ASP A 214 -8.33 -12.47 7.61
CA ASP A 214 -9.58 -11.89 7.08
C ASP A 214 -9.82 -10.46 7.61
N ALA A 215 -9.58 -10.24 8.91
CA ALA A 215 -9.66 -8.91 9.51
C ALA A 215 -8.62 -7.94 8.93
N LEU A 216 -7.39 -8.41 8.67
CA LEU A 216 -6.34 -7.59 8.06
C LEU A 216 -6.62 -7.28 6.59
N GLN A 217 -7.20 -8.22 5.84
CA GLN A 217 -7.66 -8.00 4.46
C GLN A 217 -8.74 -6.92 4.40
N VAL A 218 -9.65 -6.86 5.38
CA VAL A 218 -10.62 -5.76 5.51
C VAL A 218 -9.92 -4.41 5.67
N ILE A 219 -8.89 -4.35 6.52
CA ILE A 219 -8.13 -3.12 6.77
C ILE A 219 -7.37 -2.68 5.51
N GLU A 220 -6.76 -3.61 4.78
CA GLU A 220 -6.08 -3.33 3.51
C GLU A 220 -7.06 -2.87 2.42
N LEU A 221 -8.25 -3.50 2.34
CA LEU A 221 -9.29 -3.06 1.42
C LEU A 221 -9.73 -1.62 1.73
N GLN A 222 -9.85 -1.27 3.01
CA GLN A 222 -10.17 0.09 3.40
C GLN A 222 -9.02 1.08 3.12
N ASP A 223 -7.76 0.67 3.28
CA ASP A 223 -6.60 1.51 2.94
C ASP A 223 -6.51 1.78 1.43
N ALA A 224 -6.92 0.81 0.60
CA ALA A 224 -7.07 0.99 -0.84
C ALA A 224 -8.19 2.00 -1.19
N VAL A 225 -9.33 1.94 -0.50
CA VAL A 225 -10.41 2.94 -0.63
C VAL A 225 -9.92 4.33 -0.22
N ASP A 226 -9.24 4.45 0.92
CA ASP A 226 -8.67 5.70 1.41
C ASP A 226 -7.68 6.28 0.40
N SER A 227 -6.81 5.44 -0.18
CA SER A 227 -5.81 5.82 -1.18
C SER A 227 -6.47 6.32 -2.48
N ALA A 228 -7.52 5.64 -2.95
CA ALA A 228 -8.29 6.06 -4.12
C ALA A 228 -8.98 7.42 -3.90
N LEU A 229 -9.53 7.66 -2.70
CA LEU A 229 -10.15 8.95 -2.36
C LEU A 229 -9.12 10.09 -2.31
N VAL A 230 -7.92 9.83 -1.78
CA VAL A 230 -6.83 10.81 -1.79
C VAL A 230 -6.39 11.11 -3.22
N ALA A 231 -6.24 10.08 -4.07
CA ALA A 231 -5.89 10.25 -5.49
C ALA A 231 -6.95 11.05 -6.26
N ALA A 232 -8.22 10.90 -5.91
CA ALA A 232 -9.33 11.68 -6.45
C ALA A 232 -9.44 13.11 -5.87
N GLY A 233 -8.53 13.53 -4.97
CA GLY A 233 -8.57 14.84 -4.31
C GLY A 233 -9.64 14.97 -3.22
N GLN A 234 -10.29 13.87 -2.82
CA GLN A 234 -11.39 13.84 -1.86
C GLN A 234 -10.90 13.49 -0.44
N VAL A 235 -9.92 14.24 0.06
CA VAL A 235 -9.20 13.98 1.33
C VAL A 235 -10.12 13.98 2.56
N GLY A 236 -11.21 14.76 2.53
CA GLY A 236 -12.20 14.88 3.60
C GLY A 236 -13.47 14.04 3.41
N HIS A 237 -13.47 13.09 2.46
CA HIS A 237 -14.65 12.27 2.21
C HIS A 237 -14.99 11.37 3.42
N PRO A 238 -16.26 11.24 3.84
CA PRO A 238 -16.65 10.48 5.04
C PRO A 238 -16.36 8.98 4.99
N LEU A 239 -16.19 8.41 3.79
CA LEU A 239 -15.72 7.01 3.63
C LEU A 239 -14.25 6.82 4.03
N ARG A 240 -13.47 7.89 4.22
CA ARG A 240 -12.06 7.78 4.56
C ARG A 240 -11.92 7.54 6.07
N LYS A 241 -11.30 6.42 6.48
CA LYS A 241 -11.29 5.99 7.89
C LYS A 241 -9.90 5.80 8.50
N ALA A 242 -8.84 5.73 7.70
CA ALA A 242 -7.46 5.51 8.12
C ALA A 242 -7.29 4.29 9.05
N TRP A 243 -7.93 3.17 8.69
CA TRP A 243 -7.98 1.98 9.52
C TRP A 243 -6.61 1.32 9.77
N ARG A 244 -5.65 1.47 8.86
CA ARG A 244 -4.27 1.01 9.09
C ARG A 244 -3.66 1.65 10.34
N ARG A 245 -3.77 2.98 10.48
CA ARG A 245 -3.26 3.70 11.67
C ARG A 245 -4.01 3.26 12.93
N ARG A 246 -5.34 3.08 12.84
CA ARG A 246 -6.15 2.59 13.96
C ARG A 246 -5.75 1.18 14.36
N CYS A 247 -5.43 0.29 13.40
CA CYS A 247 -4.98 -1.07 13.66
C CYS A 247 -3.74 -1.09 14.55
N ILE A 248 -2.70 -0.31 14.20
CA ILE A 248 -1.47 -0.18 14.98
C ILE A 248 -1.79 0.28 16.42
N GLY A 249 -2.65 1.30 16.56
CA GLY A 249 -3.11 1.75 17.87
C GLY A 249 -3.89 0.69 18.66
N GLN A 250 -4.70 -0.14 18.01
CA GLN A 250 -5.42 -1.24 18.68
C GLN A 250 -4.49 -2.35 19.15
N LEU A 251 -3.41 -2.63 18.41
CA LEU A 251 -2.37 -3.55 18.85
C LEU A 251 -1.70 -3.02 20.12
N GLY A 252 -1.27 -1.74 20.12
CA GLY A 252 -0.67 -1.10 21.29
C GLY A 252 -1.61 -1.12 22.51
N MET A 253 -2.89 -0.75 22.34
CA MET A 253 -3.86 -0.83 23.43
C MET A 253 -4.08 -2.26 23.95
N SER A 254 -4.12 -3.26 23.07
CA SER A 254 -4.22 -4.67 23.49
C SER A 254 -3.01 -5.09 24.32
N VAL A 255 -1.79 -4.68 23.91
CA VAL A 255 -0.58 -4.93 24.69
C VAL A 255 -0.66 -4.23 26.05
N GLN A 256 -1.01 -2.94 26.07
CA GLN A 256 -1.15 -2.15 27.30
C GLN A 256 -2.16 -2.77 28.27
N GLU A 257 -3.33 -3.19 27.80
CA GLU A 257 -4.37 -3.84 28.61
C GLU A 257 -3.84 -5.12 29.27
N ARG A 258 -2.98 -5.87 28.57
CA ARG A 258 -2.34 -7.08 29.10
C ARG A 258 -1.25 -6.79 30.12
N PHE A 259 -0.49 -5.70 29.96
CA PHE A 259 0.52 -5.26 30.93
C PHE A 259 -0.08 -4.54 32.14
N ALA A 260 -1.32 -4.05 32.07
CA ALA A 260 -1.96 -3.29 33.15
C ALA A 260 -1.98 -4.02 34.52
N PRO A 261 -2.27 -5.34 34.62
CA PRO A 261 -2.20 -6.05 35.89
C PRO A 261 -0.80 -6.12 36.49
N LEU A 262 0.25 -6.21 35.64
CA LEU A 262 1.64 -6.18 36.06
C LEU A 262 2.00 -4.82 36.65
N LEU A 263 1.69 -3.74 35.94
CA LEU A 263 1.94 -2.38 36.41
C LEU A 263 1.14 -2.05 37.69
N ALA A 264 -0.08 -2.60 37.83
CA ALA A 264 -0.88 -2.49 39.05
C ALA A 264 -0.32 -3.32 40.22
N ARG A 265 0.48 -4.36 39.96
CA ARG A 265 1.27 -5.04 41.01
C ARG A 265 2.46 -4.19 41.42
N CYS A 266 3.17 -3.58 40.47
CA CYS A 266 4.28 -2.67 40.75
C CYS A 266 3.82 -1.47 41.60
N SER A 267 2.69 -0.85 41.27
CA SER A 267 2.18 0.27 42.06
C SER A 267 1.78 -0.12 43.49
N ARG A 268 1.31 -1.35 43.71
CA ARG A 268 1.04 -1.85 45.07
C ARG A 268 2.32 -2.11 45.85
N LEU A 269 3.38 -2.55 45.18
CA LEU A 269 4.70 -2.72 45.79
C LEU A 269 5.22 -1.38 46.34
N VAL A 270 5.05 -0.30 45.58
CA VAL A 270 5.38 1.08 46.01
C VAL A 270 4.65 1.49 47.29
N MET A 271 3.43 1.01 47.49
CA MET A 271 2.61 1.37 48.65
C MET A 271 2.81 0.47 49.87
N ALA A 272 3.37 -0.73 49.71
CA ALA A 272 3.43 -1.75 50.74
C ALA A 272 4.62 -1.58 51.72
N GLY A 273 5.74 -0.99 51.28
CA GLY A 273 6.88 -0.57 52.10
C GLY A 273 7.70 -1.67 52.80
N GLU A 274 7.14 -2.84 53.16
CA GLU A 274 7.83 -3.93 53.87
C GLU A 274 7.43 -5.34 53.34
N ASN A 275 8.37 -6.31 53.41
CA ASN A 275 8.25 -7.69 52.89
C ASN A 275 8.00 -7.82 51.37
N THR A 276 8.87 -7.21 50.58
CA THR A 276 8.80 -7.11 49.12
C THR A 276 9.35 -8.34 48.36
N ASP A 277 10.13 -9.21 49.00
CA ASP A 277 10.82 -10.36 48.40
C ASP A 277 9.93 -11.25 47.50
N ALA A 278 8.77 -11.65 48.02
CA ALA A 278 7.81 -12.49 47.31
C ALA A 278 7.08 -11.72 46.18
N GLN A 279 6.94 -10.41 46.32
CA GLN A 279 6.27 -9.57 45.33
C GLN A 279 7.18 -9.23 44.15
N VAL A 280 8.46 -8.93 44.40
CA VAL A 280 9.47 -8.69 43.35
C VAL A 280 9.63 -9.94 42.50
N SER A 281 9.80 -11.10 43.14
CA SER A 281 9.93 -12.38 42.44
C SER A 281 8.70 -12.70 41.57
N ALA A 282 7.49 -12.38 42.03
CA ALA A 282 6.27 -12.56 41.25
C ALA A 282 6.18 -11.59 40.05
N ILE A 283 6.57 -10.32 40.24
CA ILE A 283 6.61 -9.30 39.17
C ILE A 283 7.61 -9.72 38.08
N LEU A 284 8.80 -10.18 38.46
CA LEU A 284 9.82 -10.64 37.51
C LEU A 284 9.36 -11.90 36.76
N ALA A 285 8.71 -12.85 37.45
CA ALA A 285 8.15 -14.04 36.81
C ALA A 285 7.04 -13.71 35.79
N ASP A 286 6.19 -12.72 36.09
CA ASP A 286 5.21 -12.21 35.13
C ASP A 286 5.89 -11.58 33.92
N ALA A 287 6.95 -10.79 34.15
CA ALA A 287 7.72 -10.15 33.08
C ALA A 287 8.40 -11.17 32.17
N ASP A 288 8.96 -12.25 32.73
CA ASP A 288 9.47 -13.40 31.97
C ASP A 288 8.39 -14.07 31.13
N ALA A 289 7.18 -14.22 31.67
CA ALA A 289 6.05 -14.78 30.93
C ALA A 289 5.63 -13.89 29.74
N PHE A 290 5.84 -12.57 29.80
CA PHE A 290 5.65 -11.68 28.66
C PHE A 290 6.78 -11.78 27.65
N LEU A 291 8.05 -11.81 28.09
CA LEU A 291 9.20 -11.99 27.20
C LEU A 291 9.12 -13.31 26.43
N ALA A 292 8.67 -14.39 27.08
CA ALA A 292 8.47 -15.70 26.46
C ALA A 292 7.43 -15.71 25.32
N GLN A 293 6.60 -14.66 25.18
CA GLN A 293 5.63 -14.54 24.10
C GLN A 293 6.21 -13.86 22.85
N LEU A 294 7.32 -13.12 22.97
CA LEU A 294 7.93 -12.43 21.83
C LEU A 294 8.34 -13.38 20.69
N PRO A 295 8.90 -14.58 20.95
CA PRO A 295 9.15 -15.56 19.89
C PRO A 295 7.89 -15.94 19.11
N ASP A 296 6.74 -16.07 19.79
CA ASP A 296 5.48 -16.37 19.11
C ASP A 296 4.94 -15.20 18.29
N VAL A 297 5.21 -13.97 18.71
CA VAL A 297 4.90 -12.79 17.90
C VAL A 297 5.72 -12.83 16.60
N TYR A 298 7.00 -13.20 16.69
CA TYR A 298 7.86 -13.36 15.52
C TYR A 298 7.40 -14.51 14.62
N GLU A 299 7.10 -15.68 15.17
CA GLU A 299 6.78 -16.88 14.39
C GLU A 299 5.36 -16.89 13.81
N TYR A 300 4.35 -16.56 14.62
CA TYR A 300 2.94 -16.71 14.25
C TYR A 300 2.29 -15.39 13.86
N VAL A 301 2.55 -14.31 14.59
CA VAL A 301 1.88 -13.03 14.34
C VAL A 301 2.46 -12.39 13.09
N GLN A 302 3.79 -12.32 12.94
CA GLN A 302 4.44 -11.65 11.81
C GLN A 302 3.97 -12.18 10.45
N VAL A 303 3.75 -13.49 10.32
CA VAL A 303 3.32 -14.13 9.06
C VAL A 303 1.88 -13.74 8.67
N CYS A 304 1.04 -13.37 9.65
CA CYS A 304 -0.34 -12.97 9.38
C CYS A 304 -0.44 -11.54 8.82
N PHE A 305 0.56 -10.69 9.05
CA PHE A 305 0.51 -9.28 8.67
C PHE A 305 1.31 -8.99 7.40
N PRO A 306 0.88 -8.00 6.59
CA PRO A 306 1.70 -7.51 5.50
C PRO A 306 3.03 -6.91 6.02
N PRO A 307 4.13 -7.04 5.27
CA PRO A 307 5.45 -6.56 5.69
C PRO A 307 5.50 -5.04 5.91
N SER A 308 4.60 -4.28 5.29
CA SER A 308 4.48 -2.82 5.46
C SER A 308 4.08 -2.38 6.87
N TYR A 309 3.59 -3.29 7.71
CA TYR A 309 3.14 -2.96 9.06
C TYR A 309 4.27 -3.03 10.10
N SER A 310 5.40 -3.68 9.80
CA SER A 310 6.49 -3.93 10.77
C SER A 310 5.99 -4.37 12.15
N VAL A 311 5.00 -5.29 12.19
CA VAL A 311 4.25 -5.59 13.42
C VAL A 311 5.14 -6.09 14.54
N PHE A 312 6.17 -6.86 14.23
CA PHE A 312 7.11 -7.32 15.24
C PHE A 312 7.79 -6.14 15.93
N GLU A 313 8.33 -5.17 15.18
CA GLU A 313 8.99 -3.97 15.72
C GLU A 313 8.05 -3.12 16.56
N VAL A 314 6.81 -2.94 16.09
CA VAL A 314 5.77 -2.18 16.81
C VAL A 314 5.44 -2.87 18.14
N VAL A 315 5.14 -4.17 18.11
CA VAL A 315 4.76 -4.92 19.31
C VAL A 315 5.93 -5.03 20.27
N SER A 316 7.14 -5.29 19.80
CA SER A 316 8.32 -5.36 20.65
C SER A 316 8.64 -4.01 21.31
N ALA A 317 8.48 -2.89 20.60
CA ALA A 317 8.67 -1.57 21.16
C ALA A 317 7.68 -1.28 22.30
N GLU A 318 6.42 -1.68 22.15
CA GLU A 318 5.41 -1.55 23.21
C GLU A 318 5.75 -2.45 24.43
N TYR A 319 6.21 -3.69 24.19
CA TYR A 319 6.67 -4.58 25.28
C TYR A 319 7.85 -3.96 26.02
N CYS A 320 8.88 -3.49 25.32
CA CYS A 320 10.03 -2.83 25.93
C CYS A 320 9.63 -1.57 26.71
N THR A 321 8.70 -0.77 26.19
CA THR A 321 8.20 0.43 26.86
C THR A 321 7.49 0.11 28.18
N HIS A 322 6.66 -0.93 28.19
CA HIS A 322 5.96 -1.35 29.41
C HIS A 322 6.88 -2.05 30.42
N LEU A 323 7.86 -2.84 29.95
CA LEU A 323 8.89 -3.42 30.82
C LEU A 323 9.82 -2.35 31.41
N ALA A 324 10.19 -1.33 30.63
CA ALA A 324 10.91 -0.17 31.15
C ALA A 324 10.10 0.55 32.23
N SER A 325 8.80 0.77 31.99
CA SER A 325 7.89 1.37 32.97
C SER A 325 7.83 0.53 34.26
N MET A 326 7.80 -0.81 34.14
CA MET A 326 7.86 -1.72 35.28
C MET A 326 9.16 -1.52 36.09
N LEU A 327 10.31 -1.44 35.41
CA LEU A 327 11.61 -1.19 36.05
C LEU A 327 11.66 0.18 36.73
N ASP A 328 11.10 1.22 36.10
CA ASP A 328 11.00 2.55 36.70
C ASP A 328 10.18 2.52 38.00
N PHE A 329 9.05 1.81 38.04
CA PHE A 329 8.26 1.63 39.26
C PHE A 329 9.04 0.92 40.37
N ILE A 330 9.83 -0.11 40.02
CA ILE A 330 10.69 -0.81 40.99
C ILE A 330 11.81 0.12 41.47
N GLY A 331 12.40 0.92 40.58
CA GLY A 331 13.44 1.90 40.89
C GLY A 331 13.00 2.96 41.89
N LEU A 332 11.73 3.37 41.86
CA LEU A 332 11.15 4.28 42.87
C LEU A 332 11.15 3.69 44.29
N CYS A 333 11.26 2.36 44.43
CA CYS A 333 11.30 1.65 45.70
C CYS A 333 12.71 1.18 46.09
N ALA A 334 13.75 1.58 45.35
CA ALA A 334 15.11 1.06 45.52
C ALA A 334 15.64 1.17 46.96
N GLU A 335 15.28 2.24 47.68
CA GLU A 335 15.72 2.47 49.07
C GLU A 335 15.01 1.55 50.09
N GLN A 336 13.89 0.95 49.72
CA GLN A 336 13.06 0.07 50.58
C GLN A 336 13.20 -1.41 50.21
N LEU A 337 13.94 -1.72 49.14
CA LEU A 337 14.17 -3.07 48.64
C LEU A 337 15.35 -3.73 49.35
N ALA A 338 15.26 -5.04 49.58
CA ALA A 338 16.39 -5.81 50.09
C ALA A 338 17.51 -5.86 49.03
N ASN A 339 18.78 -5.91 49.46
CA ASN A 339 19.91 -6.05 48.53
C ASN A 339 19.79 -7.28 47.62
N GLU A 340 19.17 -8.35 48.13
CA GLU A 340 18.90 -9.57 47.35
C GLU A 340 17.90 -9.30 46.20
N ASP A 341 16.82 -8.57 46.46
CA ASP A 341 15.85 -8.15 45.44
C ASP A 341 16.49 -7.27 44.37
N ILE A 342 17.35 -6.33 44.77
CA ILE A 342 18.08 -5.45 43.84
C ILE A 342 18.96 -6.29 42.91
N LEU A 343 19.69 -7.27 43.46
CA LEU A 343 20.51 -8.17 42.65
C LEU A 343 19.67 -9.05 41.71
N ARG A 344 18.48 -9.50 42.14
CA ARG A 344 17.57 -10.25 41.26
C ARG A 344 17.04 -9.40 40.11
N VAL A 345 16.66 -8.15 40.37
CA VAL A 345 16.22 -7.22 39.32
C VAL A 345 17.35 -6.93 38.34
N VAL A 346 18.58 -6.66 38.82
CA VAL A 346 19.75 -6.45 37.96
C VAL A 346 20.07 -7.69 37.13
N GLY A 347 20.03 -8.88 37.74
CA GLY A 347 20.22 -10.15 37.03
C GLY A 347 19.15 -10.39 35.97
N TRP A 348 17.89 -10.06 36.28
CA TRP A 348 16.78 -10.14 35.34
C TRP A 348 16.96 -9.17 34.17
N VAL A 349 17.36 -7.92 34.41
CA VAL A 349 17.62 -6.94 33.33
C VAL A 349 18.71 -7.45 32.37
N GLY A 350 19.77 -8.07 32.90
CA GLY A 350 20.80 -8.69 32.08
C GLY A 350 20.24 -9.83 31.21
N GLY A 351 19.50 -10.76 31.80
CA GLY A 351 18.90 -11.88 31.06
C GLY A 351 17.82 -11.46 30.05
N ALA A 352 17.01 -10.46 30.40
CA ALA A 352 16.02 -9.86 29.51
C ALA A 352 16.68 -9.15 28.33
N GLY A 353 17.78 -8.42 28.57
CA GLY A 353 18.60 -7.81 27.52
C GLY A 353 19.16 -8.85 26.55
N ASP A 354 19.75 -9.92 27.06
CA ASP A 354 20.25 -11.03 26.24
C ASP A 354 19.13 -11.67 25.39
N ALA A 355 17.94 -11.87 25.98
CA ALA A 355 16.78 -12.43 25.28
C ALA A 355 16.25 -11.51 24.16
N LEU A 356 16.24 -10.19 24.39
CA LEU A 356 15.84 -9.21 23.39
C LEU A 356 16.88 -9.10 22.26
N CYS A 357 18.18 -9.09 22.60
CA CYS A 357 19.27 -9.12 21.63
C CYS A 357 19.24 -10.40 20.76
N ALA A 358 18.91 -11.56 21.35
CA ALA A 358 18.76 -12.81 20.60
C ALA A 358 17.63 -12.77 19.56
N LEU A 359 16.64 -11.90 19.75
CA LEU A 359 15.54 -11.64 18.81
C LEU A 359 15.84 -10.51 17.82
N GLY A 360 17.06 -9.94 17.85
CA GLY A 360 17.49 -8.86 16.95
C GLY A 360 16.95 -7.48 17.33
N LEU A 361 16.46 -7.31 18.56
CA LEU A 361 15.98 -6.03 19.08
C LEU A 361 17.13 -5.30 19.83
N PRO A 362 17.19 -3.96 19.73
CA PRO A 362 18.24 -3.15 20.35
C PRO A 362 18.14 -3.08 21.88
#